data_AF-A0A3M1KZ58-F1
#
_entry.id   AF-A0A3M1KZ58-F1
#
_cell.length_a   1.000
_cell.length_b   1.000
_cell.length_c   1.000
_cell.angle_alpha   90.00
_cell.angle_beta   90.00
_cell.angle_gamma   90.00
#
_symmetry.space_group_name_H-M   'P 1'
#
loop_
_entity.id
_entity.type
_entity.pdbx_description
1 polymer ?
#
loop_
_entity_poly.entity_id
_entity_poly.type
_entity_poly.pdbx_seq_one_letter_code
_entity_poly.pdbx_strand_id
1 'polypeptide(L)'
;MKPTILLATYNYFPYRWGGSEIYVHGLARHLLEAGWAVRVLAAAPPEALTEHGIAFERPGFRAVRYTYEGVEVVGVDLEVNRLEIYSCRRAEWTRQWRDCLQEVLGGEFLGALAIL
;
A
#
# COMPACT_ATOMS: atom_id res chain seq x y z
N MET A 1 -12.72 -19.08 -3.22
CA MET A 1 -12.51 -17.83 -2.46
C MET A 1 -12.46 -16.68 -3.47
N LYS A 2 -13.03 -15.50 -3.19
CA LYS A 2 -12.84 -14.34 -4.06
C LYS A 2 -11.38 -13.87 -3.95
N PRO A 3 -10.74 -13.39 -5.04
CA PRO A 3 -9.39 -12.85 -4.99
C PRO A 3 -9.33 -11.55 -4.17
N THR A 4 -8.14 -11.24 -3.65
CA THR A 4 -7.90 -9.97 -2.94
C THR A 4 -7.76 -8.82 -3.94
N ILE A 5 -8.50 -7.74 -3.71
CA ILE A 5 -8.39 -6.48 -4.45
C ILE A 5 -7.37 -5.59 -3.75
N LEU A 6 -6.37 -5.10 -4.50
CA LEU A 6 -5.44 -4.10 -4.02
C LEU A 6 -5.81 -2.73 -4.61
N LEU A 7 -6.19 -1.79 -3.75
CA LEU A 7 -6.41 -0.40 -4.12
C LEU A 7 -5.15 0.39 -3.82
N ALA A 8 -4.78 1.35 -4.66
CA ALA A 8 -3.61 2.20 -4.42
C ALA A 8 -4.00 3.68 -4.39
N THR A 9 -3.42 4.42 -3.44
CA THR A 9 -3.54 5.87 -3.26
C THR A 9 -2.24 6.41 -2.70
N TYR A 10 -1.95 7.71 -2.86
CA TYR A 10 -0.77 8.30 -2.25
C TYR A 10 -0.94 8.50 -0.74
N ASN A 11 -2.06 9.06 -0.32
CA ASN A 11 -2.37 9.33 1.09
C ASN A 11 -3.43 8.34 1.59
N TYR A 12 -3.41 8.04 2.90
CA TYR A 12 -4.46 7.29 3.55
C TYR A 12 -4.57 7.62 5.05
N PHE A 13 -5.77 7.42 5.58
CA PHE A 13 -6.06 7.62 7.00
C PHE A 13 -5.25 6.66 7.89
N PRO A 14 -5.02 7.02 9.17
CA PRO A 14 -5.23 8.35 9.76
C PRO A 14 -4.09 9.34 9.43
N TYR A 15 -3.01 8.85 8.81
CA TYR A 15 -1.71 9.52 8.79
C TYR A 15 -1.56 10.65 7.78
N ARG A 16 -2.20 10.55 6.60
CA ARG A 16 -2.09 11.57 5.56
C ARG A 16 -3.43 11.83 4.90
N TRP A 17 -3.66 13.10 4.60
CA TRP A 17 -4.91 13.61 4.04
C TRP A 17 -4.57 14.42 2.78
N GLY A 18 -5.29 14.18 1.69
CA GLY A 18 -5.11 14.83 0.39
C GLY A 18 -6.35 14.81 -0.51
N GLY A 19 -7.49 14.29 -0.04
CA GLY A 19 -8.77 14.22 -0.74
C GLY A 19 -9.01 12.90 -1.46
N SER A 20 -8.01 12.30 -2.10
CA SER A 20 -8.17 11.04 -2.85
C SER A 20 -8.44 9.83 -1.95
N GLU A 21 -7.92 9.86 -0.71
CA GLU A 21 -8.11 8.81 0.29
C GLU A 21 -9.57 8.57 0.64
N ILE A 22 -10.43 9.60 0.58
CA ILE A 22 -11.87 9.47 0.89
C ILE A 22 -12.55 8.56 -0.13
N TYR A 23 -12.25 8.72 -1.42
CA TYR A 23 -12.83 7.89 -2.48
C TYR A 23 -12.33 6.45 -2.40
N VAL A 24 -11.02 6.27 -2.15
CA VAL A 24 -10.44 4.93 -1.98
C VAL A 24 -10.98 4.24 -0.74
N HIS A 25 -11.16 4.97 0.36
CA HIS A 25 -11.77 4.43 1.57
C HIS A 25 -13.23 4.03 1.35
N GLY A 26 -14.03 4.90 0.71
CA GLY A 26 -15.42 4.59 0.36
C GLY A 26 -15.54 3.35 -0.54
N LEU A 27 -14.68 3.25 -1.57
CA LEU A 27 -14.63 2.08 -2.45
C LEU A 27 -14.21 0.81 -1.68
N ALA A 28 -13.21 0.91 -0.79
CA ALA A 28 -12.76 -0.22 0.01
C ALA A 28 -13.89 -0.76 0.90
N ARG A 29 -14.60 0.12 1.60
CA ARG A 29 -15.75 -0.21 2.44
C ARG A 29 -16.86 -0.89 1.62
N HIS A 30 -17.23 -0.31 0.48
CA HIS A 30 -18.24 -0.89 -0.40
C HIS A 30 -17.86 -2.31 -0.87
N LEU A 31 -16.61 -2.53 -1.27
CA LEU A 31 -16.13 -3.83 -1.72
C LEU A 31 -16.08 -4.86 -0.58
N LEU A 32 -15.66 -4.46 0.63
CA LEU A 32 -15.70 -5.30 1.83
C LEU A 32 -17.13 -5.73 2.17
N GLU A 33 -18.09 -4.80 2.11
CA GLU A 33 -19.53 -5.08 2.34
C GLU A 33 -20.10 -6.04 1.27
N ALA A 34 -19.61 -5.98 0.04
CA ALA A 34 -19.91 -6.93 -1.03
C ALA A 34 -19.16 -8.28 -0.91
N GLY A 35 -18.45 -8.50 0.20
CA GLY A 35 -17.76 -9.75 0.54
C GLY A 35 -16.46 -9.98 -0.23
N TRP A 36 -15.84 -8.92 -0.75
CA TRP A 36 -14.48 -9.00 -1.32
C TRP A 36 -13.43 -8.87 -0.21
N ALA A 37 -12.29 -9.52 -0.39
CA ALA A 37 -11.09 -9.18 0.38
C ALA A 37 -10.45 -7.94 -0.25
N VAL A 38 -10.19 -6.90 0.54
CA VAL A 38 -9.66 -5.63 0.05
C VAL A 38 -8.51 -5.18 0.93
N ARG A 39 -7.46 -4.67 0.29
CA ARG A 39 -6.33 -4.01 0.95
C ARG A 39 -6.01 -2.70 0.24
N VAL A 40 -5.48 -1.74 0.98
CA VAL A 40 -5.03 -0.46 0.44
C VAL A 40 -3.52 -0.38 0.49
N LEU A 41 -2.90 0.05 -0.60
CA LEU A 41 -1.49 0.43 -0.67
C LEU A 41 -1.40 1.97 -0.62
N ALA A 42 -0.62 2.49 0.32
CA ALA A 42 -0.45 3.94 0.47
C ALA A 42 0.95 4.33 0.93
N ALA A 43 1.31 5.62 0.81
CA ALA A 43 2.54 6.12 1.42
C ALA A 43 2.40 6.16 2.94
N ALA A 44 3.39 5.65 3.66
CA ALA A 44 3.48 5.72 5.11
C ALA A 44 4.46 6.82 5.54
N PRO A 45 4.06 7.74 6.44
CA PRO A 45 5.04 8.58 7.11
C PRO A 45 5.77 7.83 8.22
N PRO A 46 6.90 8.39 8.73
CA PRO A 46 7.68 7.79 9.82
C PRO A 46 6.87 7.45 11.08
N GLU A 47 5.84 8.25 11.39
CA GLU A 47 4.96 8.01 12.52
C GLU A 47 4.24 6.65 12.43
N ALA A 48 3.74 6.28 11.25
CA ALA A 48 3.06 5.01 11.02
C ALA A 48 3.98 3.80 11.20
N LEU A 49 5.23 3.92 10.72
CA LEU A 49 6.27 2.89 10.90
C LEU A 49 6.61 2.69 12.38
N THR A 50 6.66 3.77 13.14
CA THR A 50 6.99 3.75 14.57
C THR A 50 5.86 3.13 15.38
N GLU A 51 4.61 3.49 15.09
CA GLU A 51 3.43 3.05 15.84
C GLU A 51 3.11 1.57 15.62
N HIS A 52 3.16 1.11 14.37
CA HIS A 52 2.71 -0.24 14.01
C HIS A 52 3.87 -1.23 13.77
N GLY A 53 5.11 -0.75 13.77
CA GLY A 53 6.30 -1.55 13.50
C GLY A 53 6.52 -1.82 12.02
N ILE A 54 7.77 -2.10 11.67
CA ILE A 54 8.16 -2.37 10.28
C ILE A 54 7.83 -3.83 9.95
N ALA A 55 7.00 -4.04 8.92
CA ALA A 55 6.61 -5.34 8.42
C ALA A 55 7.50 -5.84 7.25
N PHE A 56 8.23 -4.93 6.61
CA PHE A 56 9.19 -5.25 5.54
C PHE A 56 10.28 -4.20 5.50
N GLU A 57 11.54 -4.61 5.32
CA GLU A 57 12.67 -3.68 5.22
C GLU A 57 13.72 -4.11 4.20
N ARG A 58 14.05 -3.17 3.32
CA ARG A 58 15.18 -3.19 2.38
C ARG A 58 15.80 -1.78 2.33
N PRO A 59 17.04 -1.63 1.85
CA PRO A 59 17.66 -0.31 1.71
C PRO A 59 16.78 0.66 0.91
N GLY A 60 16.38 1.77 1.54
CA GLY A 60 15.52 2.80 0.96
C GLY A 60 14.05 2.42 0.81
N PHE A 61 13.61 1.28 1.36
CA PHE A 61 12.24 0.80 1.21
C PHE A 61 11.75 0.04 2.45
N ARG A 62 10.75 0.60 3.12
CA ARG A 62 10.13 0.03 4.31
C ARG A 62 8.63 -0.06 4.10
N ALA A 63 8.01 -1.07 4.69
CA ALA A 63 6.55 -1.18 4.70
C ALA A 63 6.03 -1.49 6.11
N VAL A 64 4.79 -1.08 6.34
CA VAL A 64 4.04 -1.27 7.58
C VAL A 64 2.65 -1.78 7.28
N ARG A 65 2.08 -2.56 8.20
CA ARG A 65 0.68 -3.00 8.14
C ARG A 65 -0.10 -2.35 9.25
N TYR A 66 -1.25 -1.79 8.91
CA TYR A 66 -2.18 -1.26 9.90
C TYR A 66 -3.62 -1.37 9.43
N THR A 67 -4.56 -1.14 10.34
CA THR A 67 -5.98 -1.19 10.05
C THR A 67 -6.63 0.15 10.37
N TYR A 68 -7.42 0.68 9.44
CA TYR A 68 -8.23 1.86 9.66
C TYR A 68 -9.70 1.54 9.34
N GLU A 69 -10.58 1.64 10.34
CA GLU A 69 -12.02 1.35 10.21
C GLU A 69 -12.33 0.00 9.53
N GLY A 70 -11.53 -1.03 9.86
CA GLY A 70 -11.67 -2.38 9.32
C GLY A 70 -11.05 -2.60 7.94
N VAL A 71 -10.44 -1.57 7.33
CA VAL A 71 -9.67 -1.69 6.08
C VAL A 71 -8.21 -1.95 6.41
N GLU A 72 -7.64 -3.03 5.87
CA GLU A 72 -6.20 -3.32 5.97
C GLU A 72 -5.40 -2.44 5.00
N VAL A 73 -4.34 -1.82 5.51
CA VAL A 73 -3.47 -0.92 4.78
C VAL A 73 -2.03 -1.42 4.83
N VAL A 74 -1.40 -1.46 3.67
CA VAL A 74 0.03 -1.56 3.49
C VAL A 74 0.56 -0.15 3.24
N GLY A 75 1.15 0.42 4.28
CA GLY A 75 1.85 1.68 4.20
C GLY A 75 3.28 1.47 3.72
N VAL A 76 3.76 2.29 2.79
CA VAL A 76 5.10 2.17 2.22
C VAL A 76 5.85 3.49 2.37
N ASP A 77 7.05 3.40 2.93
CA ASP A 77 8.02 4.49 2.95
C ASP A 77 9.16 4.13 1.99
N LEU A 78 9.22 4.86 0.89
CA LEU A 78 10.18 4.63 -0.19
C LEU A 78 10.98 5.92 -0.41
N GLU A 79 12.28 5.84 -0.21
CA GLU A 79 13.21 6.92 -0.50
C GLU A 79 13.54 6.90 -2.00
N VAL A 80 13.09 7.92 -2.72
CA VAL A 80 13.31 8.06 -4.17
C VAL A 80 13.85 9.44 -4.49
N ASN A 81 14.83 9.51 -5.39
CA ASN A 81 15.25 10.77 -5.99
C ASN A 81 14.56 10.98 -7.35
N ARG A 82 14.61 12.23 -7.85
CA ARG A 82 13.98 12.62 -9.13
C ARG A 82 14.48 11.78 -10.31
N LEU A 83 15.77 11.47 -10.38
CA LEU A 83 16.32 10.66 -11.48
C LEU A 83 15.74 9.26 -11.48
N GLU A 84 15.51 8.67 -10.31
CA GLU A 84 14.93 7.33 -10.18
C GLU A 84 13.48 7.30 -10.67
N ILE A 85 12.67 8.29 -10.29
CA ILE A 85 11.28 8.44 -10.76
C ILE A 85 11.21 8.48 -12.30
N TYR A 86 12.01 9.35 -12.92
CA TYR A 86 11.96 9.53 -14.38
C TYR A 86 12.70 8.45 -15.17
N SER A 87 13.60 7.71 -14.54
CA SER A 87 14.35 6.65 -15.22
C SER A 87 13.47 5.44 -15.57
N CYS A 88 12.38 5.20 -14.84
CA CYS A 88 11.47 4.04 -14.98
C CYS A 88 12.19 2.67 -15.05
N ARG A 89 13.47 2.57 -14.67
CA ARG A 89 14.37 1.47 -15.10
C ARG A 89 15.25 0.92 -13.97
N ARG A 90 14.66 0.60 -12.82
CA ARG A 90 15.35 -0.23 -11.82
C ARG A 90 14.62 -1.56 -11.67
N ALA A 91 15.16 -2.60 -12.32
CA ALA A 91 14.70 -3.99 -12.13
C ALA A 91 14.73 -4.41 -10.64
N GLU A 92 15.62 -3.79 -9.87
CA GLU A 92 15.70 -3.91 -8.41
C GLU A 92 14.41 -3.45 -7.71
N TRP A 93 13.78 -2.36 -8.15
CA TRP A 93 12.53 -1.88 -7.56
C TRP A 93 11.38 -2.84 -7.81
N THR A 94 11.27 -3.37 -9.04
CA THR A 94 10.28 -4.40 -9.35
C THR A 94 10.45 -5.62 -8.45
N ARG A 95 11.69 -5.99 -8.12
CA ARG A 95 11.99 -7.08 -7.19
C ARG A 95 11.61 -6.72 -5.76
N GLN A 96 12.03 -5.56 -5.25
CA GLN A 96 11.69 -5.13 -3.88
C GLN A 96 10.18 -5.03 -3.68
N TRP A 97 9.44 -4.50 -4.64
CA TRP A 97 7.97 -4.47 -4.61
C TRP A 97 7.36 -5.86 -4.60
N ARG A 98 7.88 -6.78 -5.42
CA ARG A 98 7.40 -8.17 -5.45
C ARG A 98 7.64 -8.85 -4.10
N ASP A 99 8.85 -8.76 -3.58
CA ASP A 99 9.24 -9.37 -2.31
C ASP A 99 8.39 -8.82 -1.16
N CYS A 100 8.19 -7.50 -1.14
CA CYS A 100 7.32 -6.84 -0.19
C CYS A 100 5.87 -7.33 -0.26
N LEU A 101 5.27 -7.36 -1.45
CA LEU A 101 3.89 -7.81 -1.60
C LEU A 101 3.76 -9.30 -1.27
N GLN A 102 4.77 -10.13 -1.56
CA GLN A 102 4.77 -11.53 -1.16
C GLN A 102 4.82 -11.69 0.37
N GLU A 103 5.72 -10.97 1.04
CA GLU A 103 5.94 -11.07 2.48
C GLU A 103 4.80 -10.44 3.29
N VAL A 104 4.36 -9.25 2.89
CA VAL A 104 3.34 -8.48 3.60
C VAL A 104 1.93 -9.03 3.33
N LEU A 105 1.68 -9.54 2.12
CA LEU A 105 0.32 -9.88 1.68
C LEU A 105 0.05 -11.36 1.43
N GLY A 106 1.07 -12.23 1.33
CA GLY A 106 0.88 -13.69 1.29
C GLY A 106 0.53 -14.33 -0.07
N GLY A 107 0.79 -13.66 -1.20
CA GLY A 107 1.05 -14.36 -2.48
C GLY A 107 -0.08 -14.54 -3.51
N GLU A 108 -1.32 -14.09 -3.31
CA GLU A 108 -2.37 -14.17 -4.35
C GLU A 108 -3.04 -12.81 -4.61
N PHE A 109 -2.57 -12.08 -5.65
CA PHE A 109 -3.16 -10.82 -6.15
C PHE A 109 -3.53 -10.97 -7.62
N LEU A 110 -4.79 -10.68 -7.99
CA LEU A 110 -5.23 -10.71 -9.39
C LEU A 110 -5.23 -9.32 -10.06
N GLY A 111 -4.95 -8.25 -9.33
CA GLY A 111 -4.81 -6.91 -9.93
C GLY A 111 -4.76 -5.78 -8.91
N ALA A 112 -4.18 -4.66 -9.33
CA ALA A 112 -4.21 -3.39 -8.60
C ALA A 112 -5.04 -2.38 -9.39
N LEU A 113 -5.99 -1.72 -8.73
CA LEU A 113 -6.65 -0.53 -9.28
C LEU A 113 -6.01 0.70 -8.63
N ALA A 114 -5.32 1.50 -9.44
CA ALA A 114 -4.78 2.78 -9.01
C ALA A 114 -5.81 3.88 -9.30
N ILE A 115 -6.18 4.64 -8.26
CA ILE A 115 -6.91 5.90 -8.41
C ILE A 115 -5.90 6.98 -8.05
N LEU A 116 -5.42 7.69 -9.08
CA LEU A 116 -4.44 8.79 -8.95
C LEU A 116 -5.17 10.11 -8.75
#